data_AF-A0A0Q3S3G1-F1
#
_entry.id   AF-A0A0Q3S3G1-F1
#
_cell.length_a   1.000
_cell.length_b   1.000
_cell.length_c   1.000
_cell.angle_alpha   90.00
_cell.angle_beta   90.00
_cell.angle_gamma   90.00
#
_symmetry.space_group_name_H-M   'P 1'
#
loop_
_entity.id
_entity.type
_entity.pdbx_description
1 polymer ?
#
loop_
_entity_poly.entity_id
_entity_poly.type
_entity_poly.pdbx_seq_one_letter_code
_entity_poly.pdbx_strand_id
1 'polypeptide(L)' 'MESFEEKLNMLKNGTINTLEITKEEFLPFREVLLKREDFKHFSGKAKQGGHVIYTYLLTPRS' A
#
# COMPACT_ATOMS: atom_id res chain seq x y z
N MET A 1 -9.71 -11.74 -9.08
CA MET A 1 -8.47 -11.13 -8.58
C MET A 1 -8.84 -9.79 -8.00
N GLU A 2 -8.63 -9.57 -6.71
CA GLU A 2 -8.89 -8.27 -6.07
C GLU A 2 -7.92 -7.23 -6.62
N SER A 3 -8.45 -6.07 -7.00
CA SER A 3 -7.65 -4.98 -7.58
C SER A 3 -6.82 -4.28 -6.50
N PHE A 4 -5.71 -3.63 -6.87
CA PHE A 4 -4.90 -2.88 -5.91
C PHE A 4 -5.69 -1.78 -5.18
N GLU A 5 -6.67 -1.17 -5.83
CA GLU A 5 -7.57 -0.20 -5.21
C GLU A 5 -8.38 -0.79 -4.03
N GLU A 6 -8.90 -2.01 -4.20
CA GLU A 6 -9.65 -2.68 -3.14
C GLU A 6 -8.75 -3.02 -1.96
N LYS A 7 -7.55 -3.55 -2.22
CA LYS A 7 -6.56 -3.82 -1.16
C LYS A 7 -6.17 -2.55 -0.39
N LEU A 8 -6.02 -1.42 -1.09
CA LEU A 8 -5.74 -0.11 -0.47
C LEU A 8 -6.94 0.38 0.36
N ASN A 9 -8.17 0.15 -0.08
CA ASN A 9 -9.39 0.47 0.68
C ASN A 9 -9.51 -0.39 1.93
N MET A 10 -9.22 -1.68 1.85
CA MET A 10 -9.18 -2.57 3.01
C MET A 10 -8.14 -2.12 4.03
N LEU A 11 -6.95 -1.70 3.57
CA LEU A 11 -5.88 -1.21 4.43
C LEU A 11 -6.27 0.12 5.11
N LYS A 12 -6.89 1.03 4.36
CA LYS A 12 -7.43 2.30 4.89
C LYS A 12 -8.53 2.08 5.93
N ASN A 13 -9.47 1.19 5.64
CA ASN A 13 -10.61 0.90 6.52
C ASN A 13 -10.19 0.08 7.75
N GLY A 14 -8.95 -0.41 7.80
CA GLY A 14 -8.48 -1.29 8.86
C GLY A 14 -9.01 -2.72 8.77
N THR A 15 -9.62 -3.10 7.65
CA THR A 15 -10.01 -4.49 7.35
C THR A 15 -8.79 -5.40 7.30
N ILE A 16 -7.68 -4.88 6.77
CA ILE A 16 -6.36 -5.49 6.89
C ILE A 16 -5.40 -4.50 7.54
N ASN A 17 -4.44 -4.99 8.32
CA ASN A 17 -3.45 -4.14 8.97
C ASN A 17 -2.21 -3.92 8.10
N THR A 18 -1.88 -4.89 7.25
CA THR A 18 -0.71 -4.86 6.38
C THR A 18 -1.05 -5.41 5.00
N LEU A 19 -0.45 -4.80 3.98
CA LEU A 19 -0.53 -5.25 2.59
C LEU A 19 0.89 -5.55 2.09
N GLU A 20 1.17 -6.80 1.75
CA GLU A 20 2.45 -7.19 1.17
C GLU A 20 2.37 -7.15 -0.37
N ILE A 21 3.35 -6.50 -0.99
CA ILE A 21 3.48 -6.34 -2.44
C ILE A 21 4.83 -6.94 -2.85
N THR A 22 4.82 -7.81 -3.86
CA THR A 22 6.04 -8.39 -4.43
C THR A 22 6.78 -7.38 -5.31
N LYS A 23 8.05 -7.68 -5.66
CA LYS A 23 8.84 -6.85 -6.57
C LYS A 23 8.16 -6.66 -7.94
N GLU A 24 7.51 -7.72 -8.43
CA GLU A 24 6.84 -7.73 -9.73
C GLU A 24 5.57 -6.87 -9.72
N GLU A 25 4.87 -6.83 -8.58
CA GLU A 25 3.67 -6.02 -8.39
C GLU A 25 3.98 -4.56 -8.01
N PHE A 26 5.22 -4.23 -7.62
CA PHE A 26 5.56 -2.92 -7.07
C PHE A 26 5.28 -1.76 -8.03
N LEU A 27 5.69 -1.89 -9.30
CA LEU A 27 5.49 -0.84 -10.31
C LEU A 27 4.00 -0.54 -10.55
N PRO A 28 3.16 -1.53 -10.92
CA PRO A 28 1.73 -1.27 -11.14
C PRO A 28 1.01 -0.86 -9.85
N PHE A 29 1.39 -1.41 -8.69
CA PHE A 29 0.83 -0.98 -7.40
C PHE A 29 1.14 0.50 -7.11
N ARG A 30 2.38 0.93 -7.35
CA ARG A 30 2.82 2.31 -7.09
C ARG A 30 2.04 3.32 -7.93
N GLU A 31 1.76 3.01 -9.20
CA GLU A 31 0.96 3.89 -10.06
C GLU A 31 -0.45 4.11 -9.51
N VAL A 32 -1.08 3.05 -9.00
CA VAL A 32 -2.41 3.14 -8.36
C VAL A 32 -2.33 3.94 -7.05
N LEU A 33 -1.32 3.65 -6.21
CA LEU A 33 -1.14 4.35 -4.94
C LEU A 33 -0.94 5.87 -5.13
N LEU A 34 -0.13 6.29 -6.10
CA LEU A 34 0.16 7.71 -6.35
C LEU A 34 -1.05 8.50 -6.87
N LYS A 35 -2.04 7.82 -7.46
CA LYS A 35 -3.28 8.47 -7.93
C LYS A 35 -4.25 8.78 -6.80
N ARG A 36 -4.05 8.22 -5.60
CA ARG A 36 -4.93 8.45 -4.45
C ARG A 36 -4.59 9.75 -3.74
N GLU A 37 -5.60 10.49 -3.32
CA GLU A 37 -5.41 11.72 -2.54
C GLU A 37 -4.81 11.46 -1.15
N ASP A 38 -5.12 10.31 -0.56
CA ASP A 38 -4.63 9.86 0.74
C ASP A 38 -3.29 9.11 0.68
N PHE A 39 -2.56 9.13 -0.45
CA PHE A 39 -1.31 8.38 -0.62
C PHE A 39 -0.25 8.65 0.47
N LYS A 40 -0.26 9.84 1.08
CA LYS A 40 0.64 10.21 2.20
C LYS A 40 0.39 9.42 3.48
N HIS A 41 -0.78 8.82 3.63
CA HIS A 41 -1.10 7.94 4.75
C HIS A 41 -0.54 6.53 4.57
N PHE A 42 -0.14 6.14 3.35
CA PHE A 42 0.42 4.82 3.09
C PHE A 42 1.93 4.83 3.29
N SER A 43 2.41 3.96 4.18
CA SER A 43 3.83 3.78 4.47
C SER A 43 4.29 2.40 4.05
N GLY A 44 5.26 2.33 3.14
CA GLY A 44 5.87 1.09 2.66
C GLY A 44 7.20 0.82 3.36
N LYS A 45 7.34 -0.36 3.96
CA LYS A 45 8.60 -0.88 4.52
C LYS A 45 9.14 -1.98 3.61
N ALA A 46 10.27 -1.73 2.97
CA ALA A 46 10.95 -2.74 2.16
C ALA A 46 11.52 -3.85 3.04
N LYS A 47 11.35 -5.10 2.61
CA LYS A 47 11.89 -6.31 3.23
C LYS A 47 12.98 -6.94 2.36
N GLN A 48 13.83 -7.74 3.00
CA GLN A 48 14.76 -8.61 2.30
C GLN A 48 14.00 -9.54 1.34
N GLY A 49 14.50 -9.71 0.12
CA GLY A 49 13.80 -10.44 -0.96
C GLY A 49 13.03 -9.57 -1.94
N GLY A 50 12.98 -8.25 -1.73
CA GLY A 50 12.36 -7.32 -2.69
C GLY A 50 10.85 -7.14 -2.52
N HIS A 51 10.29 -7.66 -1.43
CA HIS A 51 8.91 -7.43 -1.02
C HIS A 51 8.79 -6.09 -0.28
N VAL A 52 7.61 -5.47 -0.33
CA VAL A 52 7.30 -4.24 0.40
C VAL A 52 6.01 -4.44 1.19
N ILE A 53 6.06 -4.11 2.48
CA ILE A 53 4.87 -4.14 3.35
C ILE A 53 4.34 -2.73 3.52
N TYR A 54 3.11 -2.52 3.09
CA TYR A 54 2.37 -1.29 3.27
C TYR A 54 1.49 -1.33 4.52
N THR A 55 1.46 -0.22 5.26
CA THR A 55 0.54 0.05 6.37
C THR A 55 -0.14 1.39 6.15
N TYR A 56 -1.38 1.53 6.63
CA TYR A 56 -2.07 2.82 6.66
C TYR A 56 -1.83 3.54 7.99
N LEU A 57 -1.43 4.80 7.92
CA LEU A 57 -1.20 5.68 9.06
C LEU A 57 -2.40 6.60 9.28
N LEU A 58 -2.83 6.74 10.53
CA LEU A 58 -3.91 7.68 10.89
C LEU A 58 -3.55 9.13 10.58
N THR A 59 -2.29 9.49 10.79
CA THR A 59 -1.73 10.80 10.44
C THR A 59 -0.90 10.71 9.17
N PRO A 60 -1.02 11.68 8.24
CA PRO A 60 -0.21 11.69 7.03
C PRO A 60 1.26 11.91 7.40
N ARG A 61 2.17 11.31 6.63
CA ARG A 61 3.60 11.64 6.73
C ARG A 61 3.85 13.07 6.25
N SER A 62 4.72 13.81 6.94
CA SER A 62 5.21 15.15 6.53
C SER A 62 6.00 15.10 5.23
#